data_AF-A0A7S0HIN8-F1
#
_entry.id   AF-A0A7S0HIN8-F1
#
_cell.length_a   1.000
_cell.length_b   1.000
_cell.length_c   1.000
_cell.angle_alpha   90.00
_cell.angle_beta   90.00
_cell.angle_gamma   90.00
#
_symmetry.space_group_name_H-M   'P 1'
#
loop_
_entity.id
_entity.type
_entity.pdbx_description
1 polymer ?
#
loop_
_entity_poly.entity_id
_entity_poly.type
_entity_poly.pdbx_seq_one_letter_code
_entity_poly.pdbx_strand_id
1 'polypeptide(L)'
;PEHLSATSVVIRAEDHADKPDYAQIFTDADTSGNGTLEGTELDVVAKELGLSKDLVVSEANKHRSATSKDGTASTQLGQDAFVSACKQLRGDGPRKVVIKLMKDKVQWQREMTSRSWELDQATNKYVPSQNEVPLDAQYV
;
A
#
# COMPACT_ATOMS: atom_id res chain seq x y z
N PRO A 1 -11.99 -9.14 22.35
CA PRO A 1 -10.59 -8.68 22.37
C PRO A 1 -9.69 -9.91 22.40
N GLU A 2 -8.68 -9.97 21.53
CA GLU A 2 -7.79 -11.13 21.41
C GLU A 2 -6.74 -11.14 22.53
N HIS A 3 -6.27 -9.96 22.93
CA HIS A 3 -5.34 -9.80 24.04
C HIS A 3 -5.58 -8.48 24.76
N LEU A 4 -5.46 -8.50 26.08
CA LEU A 4 -5.65 -7.37 26.97
C LEU A 4 -4.42 -7.28 27.87
N SER A 5 -3.66 -6.19 27.75
CA SER A 5 -2.55 -5.89 28.67
C SER A 5 -2.86 -4.66 29.51
N ALA A 6 -2.00 -4.37 30.49
CA ALA A 6 -2.04 -3.11 31.24
C ALA A 6 -1.93 -1.88 30.32
N THR A 7 -1.32 -2.05 29.15
CA THR A 7 -0.84 -1.00 28.26
C THR A 7 -1.63 -0.88 26.95
N SER A 8 -2.33 -1.96 26.56
CA SER A 8 -2.98 -2.03 25.26
C SER A 8 -4.14 -3.02 25.23
N VAL A 9 -4.98 -2.87 24.21
CA VAL A 9 -6.00 -3.84 23.81
C VAL A 9 -5.72 -4.22 22.36
N VAL A 10 -5.72 -5.52 22.07
CA VAL A 10 -5.53 -6.05 20.71
C VAL A 10 -6.82 -6.68 20.23
N ILE A 11 -7.24 -6.32 19.03
CA ILE A 11 -8.51 -6.74 18.43
C ILE A 11 -8.23 -7.23 17.00
N ARG A 12 -8.73 -8.42 16.65
CA ARG A 12 -8.81 -8.84 15.24
C ARG A 12 -9.99 -8.15 14.59
N ALA A 13 -9.78 -7.65 13.39
CA ALA A 13 -10.83 -7.12 12.55
C ALA A 13 -10.68 -7.64 11.13
N GLU A 14 -11.78 -7.57 10.39
CA GLU A 14 -11.79 -7.74 8.95
C GLU A 14 -11.87 -6.34 8.35
N ASP A 15 -10.81 -5.96 7.64
CA ASP A 15 -10.79 -4.76 6.81
C ASP A 15 -11.51 -5.13 5.51
N HIS A 16 -12.76 -4.68 5.35
CA HIS A 16 -13.57 -4.90 4.15
C HIS A 16 -13.17 -3.93 3.03
N ALA A 17 -11.87 -3.73 2.84
CA ALA A 17 -11.36 -2.94 1.73
C ALA A 17 -11.92 -3.45 0.41
N ASP A 18 -12.26 -2.51 -0.46
CA ASP A 18 -12.68 -2.81 -1.82
C ASP A 18 -11.64 -3.70 -2.49
N LYS A 19 -12.10 -4.54 -3.42
CA LYS A 19 -11.26 -5.37 -4.26
C LYS A 19 -11.27 -4.81 -5.68
N PRO A 20 -10.38 -3.85 -6.02
CA PRO A 20 -10.35 -3.31 -7.36
C PRO A 20 -9.94 -4.40 -8.35
N ASP A 21 -10.58 -4.40 -9.51
CA ASP A 21 -10.14 -5.21 -10.63
C ASP A 21 -8.95 -4.51 -11.31
N TYR A 22 -7.74 -4.74 -10.79
CA TYR A 22 -6.53 -4.17 -11.35
C TYR A 22 -6.25 -4.62 -12.78
N ALA A 23 -6.78 -5.77 -13.21
CA ALA A 23 -6.62 -6.25 -14.57
C ALA A 23 -7.49 -5.45 -15.54
N GLN A 24 -8.72 -5.12 -15.14
CA GLN A 24 -9.58 -4.22 -15.90
C GLN A 24 -9.01 -2.79 -15.93
N ILE A 25 -8.56 -2.27 -14.80
CA ILE A 25 -7.92 -0.94 -14.70
C ILE A 25 -6.70 -0.83 -15.64
N PHE A 26 -5.90 -1.89 -15.73
CA PHE A 26 -4.80 -1.95 -16.69
C PHE A 26 -5.30 -1.86 -18.13
N THR A 27 -6.33 -2.64 -18.47
CA THR A 27 -6.88 -2.72 -19.83
C THR A 27 -7.49 -1.40 -20.26
N ASP A 28 -8.16 -0.70 -19.34
CA ASP A 28 -8.73 0.63 -19.60
C ASP A 28 -7.64 1.69 -19.79
N ALA A 29 -6.50 1.54 -19.12
CA ALA A 29 -5.36 2.46 -19.20
C ALA A 29 -4.42 2.21 -20.39
N ASP A 30 -4.34 0.98 -20.93
CA ASP A 30 -3.58 0.66 -22.14
C ASP A 30 -4.33 1.14 -23.40
N THR A 31 -4.38 2.46 -23.55
CA THR A 31 -5.02 3.12 -24.68
C THR A 31 -4.31 2.84 -26.00
N SER A 32 -3.02 2.53 -25.93
CA SER A 32 -2.21 2.15 -27.08
C SER A 32 -2.49 0.72 -27.58
N GLY A 33 -3.03 -0.14 -26.72
CA GLY A 33 -3.30 -1.55 -27.00
C GLY A 33 -2.03 -2.37 -27.23
N ASN A 34 -0.88 -1.92 -26.73
CA ASN A 34 0.41 -2.58 -26.94
C ASN A 34 0.73 -3.65 -25.88
N GLY A 35 -0.14 -3.81 -24.87
CA GLY A 35 0.00 -4.78 -23.78
C GLY A 35 0.91 -4.30 -22.64
N THR A 36 1.31 -3.03 -22.64
CA THR A 36 2.17 -2.41 -21.61
C THR A 36 1.72 -1.00 -21.29
N LEU A 37 1.78 -0.61 -20.01
CA LEU A 37 1.59 0.79 -19.64
C LEU A 37 2.90 1.53 -19.77
N GLU A 38 2.93 2.52 -20.66
CA GLU A 38 4.07 3.41 -20.84
C GLU A 38 4.03 4.60 -19.88
N GLY A 39 5.10 5.41 -19.87
CA GLY A 39 5.31 6.43 -18.84
C GLY A 39 4.15 7.41 -18.61
N THR A 40 3.38 7.75 -19.64
CA THR A 40 2.20 8.62 -19.54
C THR A 40 0.95 7.88 -19.06
N GLU A 41 0.65 6.71 -19.62
CA GLU A 41 -0.50 5.88 -19.23
C GLU A 41 -0.36 5.43 -17.77
N LEU A 42 0.85 5.01 -17.40
CA LEU A 42 1.17 4.62 -16.04
C LEU A 42 1.06 5.79 -15.04
N ASP A 43 1.44 7.01 -15.44
CA ASP A 43 1.32 8.19 -14.58
C ASP A 43 -0.15 8.55 -14.31
N VAL A 44 -1.01 8.45 -15.34
CA VAL A 44 -2.45 8.69 -15.21
C VAL A 44 -3.08 7.68 -14.26
N VAL A 45 -2.91 6.38 -14.53
CA VAL A 45 -3.55 5.34 -13.71
C VAL A 45 -2.97 5.29 -12.29
N ALA A 46 -1.68 5.57 -12.10
CA ALA A 46 -1.10 5.66 -10.76
C ALA A 46 -1.76 6.79 -9.96
N LYS A 47 -1.98 7.96 -10.56
CA LYS A 47 -2.67 9.09 -9.91
C LYS A 47 -4.13 8.76 -9.56
N GLU A 48 -4.86 8.10 -10.45
CA GLU A 48 -6.24 7.64 -10.19
C GLU A 48 -6.29 6.66 -9.01
N LEU A 49 -5.27 5.80 -8.90
CA LEU A 49 -5.08 4.90 -7.77
C LEU A 49 -4.45 5.57 -6.54
N GLY A 50 -4.21 6.89 -6.54
CA GLY A 50 -3.57 7.61 -5.44
C GLY A 50 -2.16 7.11 -5.10
N LEU A 51 -1.43 6.62 -6.10
CA LEU A 51 -0.06 6.12 -6.02
C LEU A 51 0.87 7.03 -6.83
N SER A 52 2.18 6.99 -6.54
CA SER A 52 3.18 7.55 -7.44
C SER A 52 3.62 6.52 -8.46
N LYS A 53 3.87 6.97 -9.71
CA LYS A 53 4.39 6.10 -10.78
C LYS A 53 5.66 5.36 -10.35
N ASP A 54 6.59 6.07 -9.74
CA ASP A 54 7.90 5.51 -9.35
C ASP A 54 7.76 4.41 -8.29
N LEU A 55 6.78 4.53 -7.40
CA LEU A 55 6.49 3.51 -6.39
C LEU A 55 5.91 2.24 -7.03
N VAL A 56 5.01 2.39 -8.01
CA VAL A 56 4.47 1.25 -8.78
C VAL A 56 5.57 0.54 -9.57
N VAL A 57 6.42 1.31 -10.28
CA VAL A 57 7.56 0.77 -11.03
C VAL A 57 8.58 0.09 -10.11
N SER A 58 8.87 0.69 -8.96
CA SER A 58 9.78 0.12 -7.96
C SER A 58 9.25 -1.22 -7.45
N GLU A 59 7.98 -1.28 -7.03
CA GLU A 59 7.36 -2.51 -6.54
C GLU A 59 7.32 -3.59 -7.63
N ALA A 60 6.91 -3.24 -8.85
CA ALA A 60 6.87 -4.16 -9.97
C ALA A 60 8.25 -4.75 -10.32
N ASN A 61 9.33 -3.99 -10.08
CA ASN A 61 10.69 -4.42 -10.38
C ASN A 61 11.39 -5.15 -9.22
N LYS A 62 10.85 -5.16 -7.98
CA LYS A 62 11.45 -5.86 -6.82
C LYS A 62 11.69 -7.35 -7.06
N HIS A 63 10.83 -7.99 -7.86
CA HIS A 63 10.87 -9.42 -8.14
C HIS A 63 11.28 -9.74 -9.59
N ARG A 64 11.50 -8.73 -10.43
CA ARG A 64 12.11 -8.93 -11.75
C ARG A 64 13.60 -9.17 -11.50
N SER A 65 14.05 -10.40 -11.75
CA SER A 65 15.48 -10.70 -11.81
C SER A 65 16.15 -9.65 -12.68
N ALA A 66 17.09 -8.90 -12.09
CA ALA A 66 17.79 -7.79 -12.74
C ALA A 66 18.62 -8.30 -13.91
N THR A 67 17.99 -8.43 -15.07
CA THR A 67 18.64 -8.62 -16.37
C THR A 67 17.99 -7.70 -17.38
N SER A 68 17.96 -6.40 -17.07
CA SER A 68 18.02 -5.39 -18.12
C SER A 68 19.49 -5.32 -18.55
N LYS A 69 19.78 -5.62 -19.82
CA LYS A 69 21.14 -5.58 -20.38
C LYS A 69 21.77 -4.18 -20.29
N ASP A 70 20.96 -3.14 -20.05
CA ASP A 70 21.35 -1.74 -20.03
C ASP A 70 21.28 -1.09 -18.64
N GLY A 71 21.08 -1.87 -17.57
CA GLY A 71 21.07 -1.37 -16.18
C GLY A 71 19.92 -0.40 -15.83
N THR A 72 19.04 -0.11 -16.78
CA THR A 72 17.85 0.73 -16.61
C THR A 72 16.66 -0.14 -16.25
N ALA A 73 15.98 0.21 -15.16
CA ALA A 73 14.69 -0.37 -14.82
C ALA A 73 13.72 -0.08 -15.96
N SER A 74 13.09 -1.12 -16.52
CA SER A 74 12.07 -0.93 -17.54
C SER A 74 10.90 -0.19 -16.91
N THR A 75 10.58 0.97 -17.48
CA THR A 75 9.44 1.81 -17.10
C THR A 75 8.14 1.33 -17.71
N GLN A 76 8.21 0.37 -18.64
CA GLN A 76 7.07 -0.32 -19.23
C GLN A 76 6.66 -1.50 -18.33
N LEU A 77 5.41 -1.49 -17.91
CA LEU A 77 4.82 -2.53 -17.09
C LEU A 77 3.79 -3.31 -17.89
N GLY A 78 3.99 -4.62 -18.01
CA GLY A 78 2.94 -5.52 -18.48
C GLY A 78 1.89 -5.75 -17.38
N GLN A 79 0.73 -6.28 -17.78
CA GLN A 79 -0.44 -6.45 -16.92
C GLN A 79 -0.13 -7.19 -15.61
N ASP A 80 0.53 -8.35 -15.67
CA ASP A 80 0.85 -9.14 -14.47
C ASP A 80 1.73 -8.37 -13.47
N ALA A 81 2.72 -7.63 -13.97
CA ALA A 81 3.64 -6.86 -13.13
C ALA A 81 2.90 -5.68 -12.47
N PHE A 82 2.03 -5.00 -13.21
CA PHE A 82 1.19 -3.92 -12.69
C PHE A 82 0.21 -4.44 -11.63
N VAL A 83 -0.55 -5.49 -11.94
CA VAL A 83 -1.53 -6.09 -11.02
C VAL A 83 -0.85 -6.55 -9.73
N SER A 84 0.28 -7.25 -9.84
CA SER A 84 1.04 -7.68 -8.67
C SER A 84 1.51 -6.50 -7.81
N ALA A 85 2.02 -5.44 -8.43
CA ALA A 85 2.44 -4.23 -7.72
C ALA A 85 1.27 -3.56 -7.00
N CYS A 86 0.14 -3.36 -7.69
CA CYS A 86 -1.05 -2.75 -7.10
C CYS A 86 -1.57 -3.55 -5.90
N LYS A 87 -1.63 -4.89 -6.01
CA LYS A 87 -2.04 -5.75 -4.89
C LYS A 87 -1.12 -5.63 -3.67
N GLN A 88 0.19 -5.48 -3.88
CA GLN A 88 1.12 -5.30 -2.75
C GLN A 88 1.03 -3.92 -2.11
N LEU A 89 0.81 -2.88 -2.92
CA LEU A 89 0.77 -1.49 -2.45
C LEU A 89 -0.59 -1.11 -1.83
N ARG A 90 -1.69 -1.63 -2.38
CA ARG A 90 -3.06 -1.21 -2.03
C ARG A 90 -3.90 -2.32 -1.39
N GLY A 91 -3.49 -3.58 -1.54
CA GLY A 91 -4.27 -4.75 -1.13
C GLY A 91 -5.07 -5.36 -2.28
N ASP A 92 -5.64 -6.55 -2.06
CA ASP A 92 -6.44 -7.31 -3.04
C ASP A 92 -7.82 -7.67 -2.46
N GLY A 93 -8.48 -6.66 -1.88
CA GLY A 93 -9.75 -6.82 -1.20
C GLY A 93 -9.63 -7.09 0.30
N PRO A 94 -10.65 -7.75 0.89
CA PRO A 94 -10.75 -7.89 2.32
C PRO A 94 -9.55 -8.59 2.94
N ARG A 95 -9.04 -8.05 4.05
CA ARG A 95 -7.88 -8.60 4.75
C ARG A 95 -8.11 -8.68 6.25
N LYS A 96 -7.52 -9.70 6.87
CA LYS A 96 -7.50 -9.82 8.33
C LYS A 96 -6.45 -8.87 8.88
N VAL A 97 -6.88 -7.96 9.74
CA VAL A 97 -6.00 -6.99 10.39
C VAL A 97 -6.02 -7.19 11.90
N VAL A 98 -4.95 -6.73 12.54
CA VAL A 98 -4.83 -6.68 13.99
C VAL A 98 -4.71 -5.21 14.38
N ILE A 99 -5.68 -4.72 15.14
CA ILE A 99 -5.71 -3.35 15.64
C ILE A 99 -5.19 -3.38 17.08
N LYS A 100 -4.10 -2.67 17.34
CA LYS A 100 -3.53 -2.48 18.68
C LYS A 100 -3.88 -1.08 19.18
N LEU A 101 -4.80 -1.02 20.11
CA LEU A 101 -5.23 0.21 20.78
C LEU A 101 -4.37 0.41 22.03
N MET A 102 -3.59 1.48 22.07
CA MET A 102 -2.76 1.81 23.25
C MET A 102 -3.56 2.62 24.25
N LYS A 103 -3.42 2.28 25.54
CA LYS A 103 -4.08 2.99 26.64
C LYS A 103 -3.34 4.25 27.06
N ASP A 104 -2.02 4.29 26.82
CA ASP A 104 -1.14 5.39 27.21
C ASP A 104 -0.42 6.00 25.99
N LYS A 105 -0.34 7.34 25.97
CA LYS A 105 0.24 8.11 24.88
C LYS A 105 1.75 7.94 24.77
N VAL A 106 2.47 7.83 25.89
CA VAL A 106 3.93 7.66 25.88
C VAL A 106 4.31 6.29 25.32
N GLN A 107 3.55 5.25 25.67
CA GLN A 107 3.74 3.92 25.10
C GLN A 107 3.39 3.86 23.63
N TRP A 108 2.33 4.55 23.19
CA TRP A 108 2.03 4.72 21.77
C TRP A 108 3.19 5.38 21.02
N GLN A 109 3.72 6.49 21.55
CA GLN A 109 4.86 7.18 20.94
C GLN A 109 6.08 6.26 20.83
N ARG A 110 6.42 5.51 21.89
CA ARG A 110 7.54 4.56 21.87
C ARG A 110 7.35 3.44 20.87
N GLU A 111 6.16 2.86 20.78
CA GLU A 111 5.85 1.84 19.76
C GLU A 111 5.98 2.44 18.35
N MET A 112 5.46 3.65 18.14
CA MET A 112 5.60 4.34 16.85
C MET A 112 7.07 4.63 16.52
N THR A 113 7.89 5.07 17.48
CA THR A 113 9.33 5.30 17.28
C THR A 113 10.10 4.01 17.02
N SER A 114 9.79 2.93 17.76
CA SER A 114 10.39 1.61 17.52
C SER A 114 10.04 1.10 16.12
N ARG A 115 8.80 1.31 15.69
CA ARG A 115 8.35 0.95 14.34
C ARG A 115 8.88 1.87 13.28
N SER A 116 9.10 3.16 13.55
CA SER A 116 9.71 4.09 12.59
C SER A 116 11.17 3.74 12.34
N TRP A 117 11.88 3.23 13.34
CA TRP A 117 13.22 2.68 13.18
C TRP A 117 13.24 1.42 12.29
N GLU A 118 12.21 0.57 12.39
CA GLU A 118 11.99 -0.54 11.44
C GLU A 118 11.51 -0.02 10.06
N LEU A 119 10.78 1.10 10.02
CA LEU A 119 10.25 1.73 8.82
C LEU A 119 11.35 2.34 7.94
N ASP A 120 12.39 2.92 8.55
CA ASP A 120 13.57 3.44 7.83
C ASP A 120 14.39 2.32 7.17
N GLN A 121 14.32 1.09 7.69
CA GLN A 121 14.95 -0.09 7.09
C GLN A 121 14.04 -0.83 6.09
N ALA A 122 12.72 -0.60 6.13
CA ALA A 122 11.71 -1.31 5.35
C ALA A 122 10.74 -0.38 4.60
N THR A 123 11.24 0.77 4.14
CA THR A 123 10.51 1.83 3.43
C THR A 123 9.67 1.27 2.27
N ASN A 124 8.39 0.98 2.53
CA ASN A 124 7.24 1.11 1.61
C ASN A 124 5.92 0.47 2.08
N LYS A 125 5.78 -0.09 3.30
CA LYS A 125 4.60 -0.94 3.56
C LYS A 125 3.38 -0.27 4.22
N TYR A 126 3.49 0.87 4.92
CA TYR A 126 2.33 1.49 5.58
C TYR A 126 2.41 3.03 5.68
N VAL A 127 1.30 3.71 5.38
CA VAL A 127 1.11 5.16 5.55
C VAL A 127 0.39 5.42 6.90
N PRO A 128 0.91 6.27 7.79
CA PRO A 128 0.16 6.71 8.96
C PRO A 128 -1.06 7.53 8.53
N SER A 129 -2.27 7.07 8.86
CA SER A 129 -3.48 7.89 8.75
C SER A 129 -3.50 8.88 9.91
N GLN A 130 -3.34 10.16 9.59
CA GLN A 130 -3.67 11.25 10.51
C GLN A 130 -5.16 11.55 10.35
N ASN A 131 -5.99 11.00 11.23
CA ASN A 131 -7.33 11.55 11.40
C ASN A 131 -7.17 12.90 12.11
N GLU A 132 -7.43 14.01 11.41
CA GLU A 132 -7.42 15.37 11.97
C GLU A 132 -8.60 15.61 12.92
N VAL A 133 -9.59 14.71 12.95
CA VAL A 133 -10.79 14.84 13.76
C VAL A 133 -10.79 13.80 14.88
N PRO A 134 -10.85 14.21 16.16
CA PRO A 134 -11.08 13.31 17.28
C PRO A 134 -12.38 12.52 17.06
N LEU A 135 -12.33 11.19 17.26
CA LEU A 135 -13.49 10.28 17.17
C LEU A 135 -14.65 10.66 18.10
N ASP A 136 -14.38 11.51 19.09
CA ASP A 136 -15.31 11.95 20.12
C ASP A 136 -16.37 12.94 19.58
N ALA A 137 -16.20 13.48 18.36
CA ALA A 137 -17.11 14.46 17.78
C ALA A 137 -18.30 13.84 17.01
N GLN A 138 -18.40 12.51 16.90
CA GLN A 138 -19.43 11.82 16.10
C GLN A 138 -20.52 11.08 16.90
N TYR A 139 -20.51 11.16 18.23
CA TYR A 139 -21.59 10.63 19.05
C TYR A 139 -22.16 11.73 19.95
N VAL A 140 -23.20 12.41 19.45
CA VAL A 140 -24.16 13.17 20.25
C VAL A 140 -25.40 12.30 20.46
#